data_AF-A0A956CFP6-F1
#
_entry.id   AF-A0A956CFP6-F1
#
_cell.length_a   1.000
_cell.length_b   1.000
_cell.length_c   1.000
_cell.angle_alpha   90.00
_cell.angle_beta   90.00
_cell.angle_gamma   90.00
#
_symmetry.space_group_name_H-M   'P 1'
#
loop_
_entity.id
_entity.type
_entity.pdbx_description
1 polymer ?
#
loop_
_entity_poly.entity_id
_entity_poly.type
_entity_poly.pdbx_seq_one_letter_code
_entity_poly.pdbx_strand_id
1 'polypeptide(L)' 'MHRTTLVIDPRKLARARKLLGTKGIKDTIERALDEVIAYEQRRKAVEQLREMDGLELDDPEVTADAWR' A
#
# COMPACT_ATOMS: atom_id res chain seq x y z
N MET A 1 -18.28 10.02 4.20
CA MET A 1 -17.15 10.97 4.15
C MET A 1 -17.32 12.00 5.25
N HIS A 2 -16.24 12.32 5.98
CA HIS A 2 -16.21 13.37 7.00
C HIS A 2 -15.42 14.58 6.47
N ARG A 3 -15.82 15.80 6.80
CA ARG A 3 -15.14 17.03 6.36
C ARG A 3 -14.37 17.62 7.53
N THR A 4 -13.09 17.91 7.31
CA THR A 4 -12.18 18.39 8.35
C THR A 4 -11.34 19.54 7.80
N THR A 5 -11.08 20.56 8.63
CA THR A 5 -10.15 21.65 8.32
C THR A 5 -8.74 21.24 8.71
N LEU A 6 -7.77 21.43 7.82
CA LEU A 6 -6.37 21.05 8.03
C LEU A 6 -5.45 22.22 7.68
N VAL A 7 -4.38 22.39 8.45
CA VAL A 7 -3.26 23.28 8.10
C VAL A 7 -2.15 22.43 7.50
N ILE A 8 -1.75 22.72 6.27
CA ILE A 8 -0.80 21.91 5.50
C ILE A 8 0.32 22.81 5.00
N ASP A 9 1.56 22.34 5.14
CA ASP A 9 2.72 22.98 4.51
C ASP A 9 2.61 22.86 2.96
N PRO A 10 2.49 23.97 2.23
CA PRO A 10 2.31 23.95 0.78
C PRO A 10 3.50 23.32 0.04
N ARG A 11 4.71 23.36 0.62
CA ARG A 11 5.91 22.75 0.01
C ARG A 11 5.85 21.23 0.09
N LYS A 12 5.42 20.68 1.23
CA LYS A 12 5.21 19.23 1.40
C LYS A 12 4.10 18.74 0.48
N LEU A 13 2.98 19.47 0.41
CA LEU A 13 1.88 19.16 -0.50
C LEU A 13 2.31 19.15 -1.96
N ALA A 14 3.10 20.15 -2.41
CA ALA A 14 3.60 20.20 -3.78
C ALA A 14 4.51 19.00 -4.12
N ARG A 15 5.39 18.60 -3.20
CA ARG A 15 6.22 17.40 -3.36
C ARG A 15 5.38 16.12 -3.43
N ALA A 16 4.43 15.96 -2.50
CA ALA A 16 3.54 14.81 -2.48
C ALA A 16 2.72 14.72 -3.78
N ARG A 17 2.19 15.84 -4.28
CA ARG A 17 1.48 15.90 -5.56
C ARG A 17 2.33 15.43 -6.74
N LYS A 18 3.59 15.84 -6.80
CA LYS A 18 4.51 15.41 -7.85
C LYS A 18 4.81 13.91 -7.77
N LEU A 19 5.05 13.39 -6.56
CA LEU A 19 5.34 11.98 -6.33
C LEU A 19 4.13 11.08 -6.64
N LEU A 20 2.93 11.52 -6.24
CA LEU A 20 1.70 10.75 -6.35
C LEU A 20 0.93 11.00 -7.66
N GLY A 21 1.36 11.96 -8.49
CA GLY A 21 0.71 12.30 -9.76
C GLY A 21 -0.67 12.95 -9.60
N THR A 22 -0.95 13.64 -8.50
CA THR A 22 -2.30 14.12 -8.14
C THR A 22 -2.51 15.62 -8.44
N LYS A 23 -3.77 15.99 -8.71
CA LYS A 23 -4.16 17.35 -9.13
C LYS A 23 -4.78 18.21 -8.02
N GLY A 24 -5.30 17.62 -6.94
CA GLY A 24 -5.97 18.34 -5.85
C GLY A 24 -5.48 17.94 -4.45
N ILE A 25 -5.73 18.78 -3.45
CA ILE A 25 -5.34 18.51 -2.06
C ILE A 25 -6.00 17.23 -1.55
N LYS A 26 -7.33 17.13 -1.74
CA LYS A 26 -8.11 15.94 -1.38
C LYS A 26 -7.50 14.68 -2.00
N ASP A 27 -7.36 14.64 -3.32
CA ASP A 27 -6.83 13.47 -4.03
C ASP A 27 -5.42 13.11 -3.57
N THR A 28 -4.60 14.10 -3.22
CA THR A 28 -3.25 13.87 -2.70
C THR A 28 -3.29 13.24 -1.32
N ILE A 29 -4.18 13.69 -0.43
CA ILE A 29 -4.32 13.15 0.92
C ILE A 29 -4.86 11.73 0.84
N GLU A 30 -5.95 11.50 0.10
CA GLU A 30 -6.53 10.16 -0.08
C GLU A 30 -5.48 9.21 -0.65
N ARG A 31 -4.79 9.59 -1.73
CA ARG A 31 -3.76 8.76 -2.33
C ARG A 31 -2.58 8.51 -1.39
N ALA A 32 -2.18 9.50 -0.59
CA ALA A 32 -1.10 9.32 0.39
C ALA A 32 -1.48 8.31 1.47
N LEU A 33 -2.73 8.31 1.93
CA LEU A 33 -3.22 7.32 2.89
C LEU A 33 -3.25 5.92 2.26
N ASP A 34 -3.73 5.81 1.02
CA ASP A 34 -3.72 4.55 0.28
C ASP A 34 -2.30 3.97 0.15
N GLU A 35 -1.31 4.80 -0.17
CA GLU A 35 0.08 4.34 -0.31
C GLU A 35 0.67 3.83 1.01
N VAL A 36 0.32 4.43 2.15
CA VAL A 36 0.76 3.96 3.48
C VAL A 36 0.12 2.60 3.81
N ILE A 37 -1.18 2.45 3.54
CA ILE A 37 -1.89 1.18 3.73
C ILE A 37 -1.28 0.10 2.84
N ALA A 38 -1.07 0.39 1.56
CA ALA A 38 -0.49 -0.53 0.60
C ALA A 38 0.96 -0.89 0.96
N TYR A 39 1.73 0.04 1.52
CA TYR A 39 3.07 -0.24 2.03
C TYR A 39 3.04 -1.26 3.16
N GLU A 40 2.15 -1.10 4.14
CA GLU A 40 2.03 -2.05 5.25
C GLU A 40 1.57 -3.44 4.76
N GLN A 41 0.64 -3.49 3.81
CA GLN A 41 0.21 -4.76 3.19
C GLN A 41 1.37 -5.46 2.48
N ARG A 42 2.17 -4.72 1.69
CA ARG A 42 3.37 -5.28 1.05
C ARG A 42 4.39 -5.77 2.08
N ARG A 43 4.60 -5.02 3.16
CA ARG A 43 5.50 -5.41 4.25
C ARG A 43 5.06 -6.73 4.87
N LYS A 44 3.78 -6.86 5.23
CA LYS A 44 3.19 -8.08 5.79
C LYS A 44 3.25 -9.26 4.82
N ALA A 45 2.94 -9.05 3.54
CA ALA A 45 3.02 -10.11 2.54
C ALA A 45 4.45 -10.65 2.41
N VAL A 46 5.47 -9.78 2.44
CA VAL A 46 6.88 -10.22 2.43
C VAL A 46 7.22 -11.00 3.71
N GLU A 47 6.75 -10.55 4.87
CA GLU A 47 6.96 -11.25 6.15
C GLU A 47 6.32 -12.65 6.12
N GLN A 48 5.06 -12.73 5.69
CA GLN A 48 4.33 -13.99 5.51
C GLN A 48 5.06 -14.95 4.55
N LEU A 49 5.55 -14.44 3.42
CA LEU A 49 6.34 -15.23 2.47
C LEU A 49 7.72 -15.64 2.99
N ARG A 50 8.28 -14.96 3.98
CA ARG A 50 9.56 -15.37 4.59
C ARG A 50 9.37 -16.47 5.62
N GLU A 51 8.24 -16.45 6.31
CA GLU A 51 7.91 -17.39 7.39
C GLU A 51 7.06 -18.57 6.91
N MET A 52 6.59 -18.54 5.65
CA MET A 52 5.54 -19.44 5.13
C MET A 52 4.29 -19.44 6.02
N ASP A 53 4.00 -18.32 6.68
CA ASP A 53 2.92 -18.25 7.66
C ASP A 53 1.54 -18.37 6.98
N GLY A 54 0.86 -19.50 7.23
CA GLY A 54 -0.41 -19.82 6.58
C GLY A 54 -0.30 -19.99 5.06
N LEU A 55 0.90 -20.29 4.54
CA LEU A 55 1.16 -20.56 3.13
C LEU A 55 1.85 -21.92 2.99
N GLU A 56 1.48 -22.69 1.97
CA GLU A 56 2.10 -23.98 1.62
C GLU A 56 2.88 -23.86 0.31
N LEU A 57 3.44 -22.67 0.05
CA LEU A 57 4.15 -22.37 -1.20
C LEU A 57 5.53 -23.04 -1.28
N ASP A 58 6.00 -23.63 -0.19
CA ASP A 58 7.19 -24.46 -0.09
C ASP A 58 6.90 -25.96 -0.22
N ASP A 59 5.62 -26.36 -0.32
CA ASP A 59 5.21 -27.73 -0.58
C ASP A 59 5.17 -28.03 -2.10
N PRO A 60 6.02 -28.96 -2.60
CA PRO A 60 6.06 -29.32 -4.01
C PRO A 60 4.77 -29.98 -4.53
N GLU A 61 4.03 -30.70 -3.68
CA GLU A 61 2.77 -31.35 -4.06
C GLU A 61 1.66 -30.31 -4.22
N VAL A 62 1.54 -29.37 -3.26
CA VAL A 62 0.56 -28.27 -3.31
C VAL A 62 0.80 -27.38 -4.52
N THR A 63 2.06 -27.01 -4.76
CA THR A 63 2.41 -26.19 -5.91
C THR A 63 2.15 -26.91 -7.23
N ALA A 64 2.44 -28.21 -7.35
CA ALA A 64 2.13 -28.98 -8.56
C ALA A 64 0.63 -29.10 -8.86
N ASP A 65 -0.21 -29.13 -7.83
CA ASP A 65 -1.68 -29.18 -7.99
C ASP A 65 -2.27 -27.84 -8.48
N ALA A 66 -1.71 -26.71 -8.02
CA ALA A 66 -2.19 -25.37 -8.36
C ALA A 66 -2.03 -24.97 -9.83
N TRP A 67 -1.21 -25.69 -10.61
CA TRP A 67 -0.91 -25.40 -12.03
C TRP A 67 -1.48 -26.44 -13.02
N ARG A 68 -2.29 -27.40 -12.55
CA ARG A 68 -3.07 -28.28 -13.45
C ARG A 68 -4.32 -27.59 -13.98
#